data_AF-A0A9D4PQP7-F1
#
_entry.id   AF-A0A9D4PQP7-F1
#
_cell.length_a   1.000
_cell.length_b   1.000
_cell.length_c   1.000
_cell.angle_alpha   90.00
_cell.angle_beta   90.00
_cell.angle_gamma   90.00
#
_symmetry.space_group_name_H-M   'P 1'
#
loop_
_entity.id
_entity.type
_entity.pdbx_description
1 polymer ?
#
loop_
_entity_poly.entity_id
_entity_poly.type
_entity_poly.pdbx_seq_one_letter_code
_entity_poly.pdbx_strand_id
1 'polypeptide(L)'
;MQAWMVTGSGVLLFLTSYYYMGRLAVYFNAPVDYVTCSFVIWNVGATGITALYNDGPFLMQQGYLVYISVLMAVTLEESFPEWTSWILLVLVSAWDIFAVLCVLGPLRILLETAKERDEPLVPGTRLLHFVRVVLRHQEELRELDARPLL
;
A
#
# COMPACT_ATOMS: atom_id res chain seq x y z
N MET A 1 4.75 -20.27 -6.79
CA MET A 1 5.35 -18.94 -6.48
C MET A 1 4.49 -18.10 -5.54
N GLN A 2 3.17 -18.00 -5.76
CA GLN A 2 2.27 -17.21 -4.91
C GLN A 2 2.27 -17.64 -3.43
N ALA A 3 2.29 -18.94 -3.12
CA ALA A 3 2.31 -19.43 -1.74
C ALA A 3 3.52 -18.94 -0.93
N TRP A 4 4.69 -18.78 -1.54
CA TRP A 4 5.88 -18.26 -0.86
C TRP A 4 5.69 -16.80 -0.42
N MET A 5 5.00 -16.00 -1.24
CA MET A 5 4.66 -14.60 -0.92
C MET A 5 3.58 -14.51 0.17
N VAL A 6 2.59 -15.43 0.16
CA VAL A 6 1.58 -15.54 1.23
C VAL A 6 2.27 -15.79 2.57
N THR A 7 3.19 -16.77 2.60
CA THR A 7 3.84 -17.16 3.85
C THR A 7 4.72 -16.03 4.39
N GLY A 8 5.48 -15.34 3.53
CA GLY A 8 6.34 -14.23 3.95
C GLY A 8 5.54 -13.05 4.53
N SER A 9 4.48 -12.64 3.83
CA SER A 9 3.60 -11.55 4.28
C SER A 9 2.80 -11.94 5.53
N GLY A 10 2.30 -13.17 5.60
CA GLY A 10 1.58 -13.70 6.76
C GLY A 10 2.45 -13.68 8.03
N VAL A 11 3.68 -14.19 7.96
CA VAL A 11 4.60 -14.19 9.11
C VAL A 11 4.88 -12.77 9.61
N LEU A 12 5.11 -11.82 8.70
CA LEU A 12 5.29 -10.41 9.03
C LEU A 12 4.09 -9.82 9.77
N LEU A 13 2.88 -10.04 9.26
CA LEU A 13 1.64 -9.54 9.88
C LEU A 13 1.41 -10.11 11.27
N PHE A 14 1.62 -11.41 11.44
CA PHE A 14 1.47 -12.08 12.74
C PHE A 14 2.48 -11.57 13.77
N LEU A 15 3.75 -11.43 13.39
CA LEU A 15 4.80 -10.98 14.31
C LEU A 15 4.64 -9.51 14.72
N THR A 16 4.39 -8.62 13.75
CA THR A 16 4.24 -7.18 14.03
C THR A 16 2.98 -6.91 14.86
N SER A 17 1.87 -7.63 14.59
CA SER A 17 0.64 -7.51 15.37
C SER A 17 0.83 -8.01 16.82
N TYR A 18 1.59 -9.09 17.04
CA TYR A 18 1.93 -9.56 18.38
C TYR A 18 2.76 -8.53 19.17
N TYR A 19 3.80 -7.96 18.53
CA TYR A 19 4.64 -6.94 19.15
C TYR A 19 3.82 -5.71 19.56
N TYR A 20 2.94 -5.22 18.67
CA TYR A 20 2.11 -4.05 18.93
C TYR A 20 1.10 -4.29 20.07
N MET A 21 0.46 -5.47 20.10
CA MET A 21 -0.46 -5.83 21.19
C MET A 21 0.26 -5.85 22.55
N GLY A 22 1.49 -6.35 22.61
CA GLY A 22 2.32 -6.31 23.82
C GLY A 22 2.62 -4.89 24.30
N ARG A 23 2.92 -3.96 23.37
CA ARG A 23 3.14 -2.54 23.69
C ARG A 23 1.87 -1.88 24.22
N LEU A 24 0.71 -2.16 23.61
CA LEU A 24 -0.58 -1.64 24.07
C LEU A 24 -0.95 -2.14 25.46
N ALA A 25 -0.71 -3.43 25.75
CA ALA A 25 -1.01 -4.00 27.07
C ALA A 25 -0.22 -3.30 28.19
N VAL A 26 1.06 -3.01 27.95
CA VAL A 26 1.90 -2.26 28.90
C VAL A 26 1.43 -0.81 29.04
N TYR A 27 1.07 -0.14 27.94
CA TYR A 27 0.61 1.25 27.95
C TYR A 27 -0.70 1.43 28.73
N PHE A 28 -1.67 0.55 28.51
CA PHE A 28 -2.97 0.60 29.20
C PHE A 28 -2.94 0.00 30.62
N ASN A 29 -1.81 -0.58 31.05
CA ASN A 29 -1.67 -1.35 32.29
C ASN A 29 -2.83 -2.35 32.51
N ALA A 30 -3.37 -2.87 31.40
CA ALA A 30 -4.51 -3.77 31.41
C ALA A 30 -3.98 -5.21 31.52
N PRO A 31 -4.49 -6.02 32.45
CA PRO A 31 -4.17 -7.44 32.49
C PRO A 31 -4.84 -8.11 31.30
N VAL A 32 -4.13 -8.20 30.16
CA VAL A 32 -4.63 -8.89 28.97
C VAL A 32 -4.22 -10.34 29.04
N ASP A 33 -5.20 -11.24 29.08
CA ASP A 33 -4.97 -12.68 29.07
C ASP A 33 -4.36 -13.14 27.73
N TYR A 34 -3.39 -14.05 27.80
CA TYR A 34 -2.73 -14.63 26.61
C TYR A 34 -3.71 -15.28 25.63
N VAL A 35 -4.82 -15.84 26.13
CA VAL A 35 -5.86 -16.48 25.31
C VAL A 35 -6.58 -15.44 24.45
N THR A 36 -6.99 -14.31 25.05
CA THR A 36 -7.66 -13.22 24.34
C THR A 36 -6.73 -12.58 23.30
N CYS A 37 -5.46 -12.37 23.66
CA CYS A 37 -4.42 -11.90 22.72
C CYS A 37 -4.27 -12.83 21.51
N SER A 38 -4.12 -14.13 21.74
CA SER A 38 -3.96 -15.11 20.67
C SER A 38 -5.15 -15.14 19.74
N PHE A 39 -6.38 -15.06 20.28
CA PHE A 39 -7.59 -15.01 19.48
C PHE A 39 -7.68 -13.76 18.60
N VAL A 40 -7.37 -12.57 19.14
CA VAL A 40 -7.38 -11.33 18.35
C VAL A 40 -6.34 -11.36 17.24
N ILE A 41 -5.12 -11.80 17.55
CA ILE A 41 -4.03 -11.92 16.57
C ILE A 41 -4.42 -12.89 15.45
N TRP A 42 -5.03 -14.01 15.79
CA TRP A 42 -5.52 -14.98 14.81
C TRP A 42 -6.57 -14.40 13.87
N ASN A 43 -7.55 -13.65 14.40
CA ASN A 43 -8.58 -13.01 13.59
C ASN A 43 -7.99 -11.95 12.64
N VAL A 44 -7.05 -11.13 13.13
CA VAL A 44 -6.37 -10.11 12.31
C VAL A 44 -5.50 -10.75 11.22
N GLY A 45 -4.77 -11.81 11.56
CA GLY A 45 -3.90 -12.52 10.61
C GLY A 45 -4.69 -13.29 9.54
N ALA A 46 -5.74 -14.02 9.94
CA ALA A 46 -6.61 -14.74 9.01
C ALA A 46 -7.33 -13.78 8.06
N THR A 47 -7.90 -12.69 8.59
CA THR A 47 -8.57 -11.65 7.77
C THR A 47 -7.60 -11.03 6.78
N GLY A 48 -6.34 -10.81 7.18
CA GLY A 48 -5.32 -10.26 6.30
C GLY A 48 -4.95 -11.13 5.12
N ILE A 49 -4.74 -12.42 5.37
CA ILE A 49 -4.42 -13.37 4.31
C ILE A 49 -5.62 -13.47 3.35
N THR A 50 -6.85 -13.50 3.87
CA THR A 50 -8.06 -13.54 3.02
C THR A 50 -8.28 -12.26 2.22
N ALA A 51 -7.99 -11.08 2.78
CA ALA A 51 -8.19 -9.80 2.10
C ALA A 51 -7.13 -9.52 1.01
N LEU A 52 -5.93 -10.10 1.13
CA LEU A 52 -4.87 -9.94 0.13
C LEU A 52 -5.02 -10.91 -1.05
N TYR A 53 -5.51 -12.13 -0.80
CA TYR A 53 -5.48 -13.21 -1.78
C TYR A 53 -6.83 -13.56 -2.40
N ASN A 54 -7.93 -13.24 -1.76
CA ASN A 54 -9.26 -13.52 -2.29
C ASN A 54 -9.87 -12.26 -2.90
N ASP A 55 -10.70 -12.41 -3.93
CA ASP A 55 -11.49 -11.32 -4.53
C ASP A 55 -12.57 -10.84 -3.54
N GLY A 56 -12.15 -10.12 -2.50
CA GLY A 56 -13.01 -9.59 -1.46
C GLY A 56 -13.70 -8.28 -1.87
N PRO A 57 -14.73 -7.85 -1.14
CA PRO A 57 -15.37 -6.55 -1.36
C PRO A 57 -14.36 -5.41 -1.14
N PHE A 58 -14.39 -4.42 -2.05
CA PHE A 58 -13.43 -3.30 -2.12
C PHE A 58 -13.14 -2.61 -0.78
N LEU A 59 -14.14 -2.46 0.09
CA LEU A 59 -13.98 -1.82 1.41
C LEU A 59 -13.10 -2.62 2.36
N MET A 60 -13.21 -3.95 2.38
CA MET A 60 -12.41 -4.78 3.29
C MET A 60 -10.95 -4.78 2.89
N GLN A 61 -10.68 -4.82 1.58
CA GLN A 61 -9.34 -4.71 1.06
C GLN A 61 -8.74 -3.33 1.36
N GLN A 62 -9.45 -2.24 1.09
CA GLN A 62 -8.98 -0.89 1.37
C GLN A 62 -8.69 -0.67 2.87
N GLY A 63 -9.60 -1.12 3.74
CA GLY A 63 -9.41 -1.03 5.20
C GLY A 63 -8.16 -1.79 5.66
N TYR A 64 -7.92 -2.98 5.09
CA TYR A 64 -6.74 -3.76 5.43
C TYR A 64 -5.44 -3.14 4.92
N LEU A 65 -5.45 -2.53 3.72
CA LEU A 65 -4.29 -1.78 3.21
C LEU A 65 -3.95 -0.61 4.14
N VAL A 66 -4.94 0.16 4.60
CA VAL A 66 -4.71 1.25 5.57
C VAL A 66 -4.13 0.71 6.87
N TYR A 67 -4.64 -0.42 7.37
CA TYR A 67 -4.09 -1.07 8.56
C TYR A 67 -2.61 -1.44 8.39
N ILE A 68 -2.24 -2.07 7.26
CA ILE A 68 -0.83 -2.40 6.97
C ILE A 68 0.02 -1.13 6.85
N SER A 69 -0.48 -0.08 6.21
CA SER A 69 0.26 1.19 6.08
C SER A 69 0.56 1.81 7.45
N VAL A 70 -0.40 1.79 8.38
CA VAL A 70 -0.18 2.27 9.75
C VAL A 70 0.83 1.41 10.49
N LEU A 71 0.72 0.08 10.40
CA LEU A 71 1.70 -0.84 11.01
C LEU A 71 3.12 -0.59 10.50
N MET A 72 3.28 -0.40 9.19
CA MET A 72 4.59 -0.08 8.60
C MET A 72 5.10 1.29 9.04
N ALA A 73 4.24 2.31 9.08
CA ALA A 73 4.61 3.64 9.54
C ALA A 73 5.10 3.62 11.00
N VAL A 74 4.37 2.96 11.89
CA VAL A 74 4.74 2.82 13.31
C VAL A 74 6.05 2.04 13.47
N THR A 75 6.25 0.99 12.66
CA THR A 75 7.50 0.20 12.68
C THR A 75 8.70 1.03 12.22
N LEU A 76 8.50 1.89 11.21
CA LEU A 76 9.53 2.81 10.74
C LEU A 76 9.82 3.88 11.80
N GLU A 77 8.80 4.46 12.42
CA GLU A 77 8.95 5.50 13.45
C GLU A 77 9.75 4.99 14.66
N GLU A 78 9.45 3.79 15.16
CA GLU A 78 10.18 3.19 16.28
C GLU A 78 11.63 2.80 15.91
N SER A 79 11.95 2.66 14.62
CA SER A 79 13.29 2.32 14.16
C SER A 79 14.23 3.54 14.03
N PHE A 80 13.70 4.76 14.02
CA PHE A 80 14.47 5.96 13.68
C PHE A 80 14.41 7.07 14.76
N PRO A 81 15.56 7.70 15.08
CA PRO A 81 15.59 8.89 15.93
C PRO A 81 14.87 10.09 15.28
N GLU A 82 14.32 11.01 16.09
CA GLU A 82 13.39 12.08 15.66
C GLU A 82 13.87 12.90 14.44
N TRP A 83 15.17 13.18 14.35
CA TRP A 83 15.74 13.94 13.23
C TRP A 83 15.59 13.24 11.87
N THR A 84 15.60 11.91 11.85
CA THR A 84 15.45 11.12 10.63
C THR A 84 14.01 11.13 10.12
N SER A 85 13.01 11.24 10.99
CA SER A 85 11.60 11.36 10.60
C SER A 85 11.34 12.61 9.76
N TRP A 86 11.93 13.75 10.15
CA TRP A 86 11.84 14.99 9.36
C TRP A 86 12.48 14.85 7.99
N ILE A 87 13.67 14.25 7.91
CA ILE A 87 14.37 14.02 6.65
C ILE A 87 13.56 13.07 5.75
N LEU A 88 12.99 12.02 6.31
CA LEU A 88 12.18 11.04 5.57
C LEU A 88 10.91 11.68 5.00
N LEU A 89 10.23 12.55 5.75
CA LEU A 89 9.08 13.31 5.25
C LEU A 89 9.45 14.20 4.06
N VAL A 90 10.58 14.92 4.16
CA VAL A 90 11.09 15.77 3.06
C VAL A 90 11.47 14.91 1.85
N LEU A 91 12.15 13.79 2.06
CA LEU A 91 12.60 12.88 1.00
C LEU A 91 11.42 12.26 0.24
N VAL A 92 10.42 11.74 0.95
CA VAL A 92 9.21 11.15 0.35
C VAL A 92 8.42 12.21 -0.41
N SER A 93 8.27 13.41 0.15
CA SER A 93 7.59 14.52 -0.54
C SER A 93 8.33 14.93 -1.82
N ALA A 94 9.67 15.02 -1.78
CA ALA A 94 10.46 15.34 -2.97
C ALA A 94 10.33 14.22 -4.03
N TRP A 95 10.42 12.96 -3.60
CA TRP A 95 10.27 11.80 -4.48
C TRP A 95 8.91 11.76 -5.17
N ASP A 96 7.82 12.05 -4.45
CA ASP A 96 6.46 12.12 -5.01
C ASP A 96 6.36 13.17 -6.14
N ILE A 97 6.94 14.36 -5.92
CA ILE A 97 7.02 15.42 -6.93
C ILE A 97 7.82 14.96 -8.16
N PHE A 98 8.98 14.31 -7.96
CA PHE A 98 9.78 13.77 -9.06
C PHE A 98 9.04 12.68 -9.85
N ALA A 99 8.30 11.80 -9.18
CA ALA A 99 7.53 10.74 -9.82
C ALA A 99 6.38 11.31 -10.68
N VAL A 100 5.71 12.37 -10.22
CA VAL A 100 4.65 13.06 -10.99
C VAL A 100 5.23 13.84 -12.18
N LEU A 101 6.44 14.40 -12.04
CA LEU A 101 7.09 15.15 -13.12
C LEU A 101 7.64 14.25 -14.25
N CYS A 102 7.83 12.95 -14.00
CA CYS A 102 8.21 11.97 -15.03
C CYS A 102 7.00 11.58 -15.90
N VAL A 103 6.71 12.40 -16.91
CA VAL A 103 5.67 12.15 -17.92
C VAL A 103 6.07 11.14 -19.01
N LEU A 104 7.32 10.64 -19.03
CA LEU A 104 7.80 9.68 -20.04
C LEU A 104 8.40 8.39 -19.43
N GLY A 105 7.61 7.31 -19.38
CA GLY A 105 8.11 5.92 -19.33
C GLY A 105 7.56 5.01 -18.21
N PRO A 106 8.08 3.76 -18.15
CA PRO A 106 7.58 2.46 -17.65
C PRO A 106 6.09 2.11 -17.53
N LEU A 107 5.21 3.08 -17.27
CA LEU A 107 3.80 2.82 -16.97
C LEU A 107 3.07 2.20 -18.18
N ARG A 108 3.41 2.64 -19.41
CA ARG A 108 2.81 2.16 -20.65
C ARG A 108 3.22 0.72 -21.01
N ILE A 109 4.47 0.35 -20.73
CA ILE A 109 5.00 -1.01 -20.94
C ILE A 109 4.38 -2.01 -19.96
N LEU A 110 4.21 -1.61 -18.69
CA LEU A 110 3.50 -2.44 -17.71
C LEU A 110 2.00 -2.55 -18.03
N LEU A 111 1.38 -1.48 -18.56
CA LEU A 111 -0.02 -1.49 -18.98
C LEU A 111 -0.24 -2.36 -20.23
N GLU A 112 0.65 -2.30 -21.21
CA GLU A 112 0.61 -3.13 -22.43
C GLU A 112 0.89 -4.60 -22.08
N THR A 113 1.85 -4.88 -21.18
CA THR A 113 2.13 -6.25 -20.71
C THR A 113 0.99 -6.84 -19.88
N ALA A 114 0.27 -6.02 -19.09
CA ALA A 114 -0.90 -6.48 -18.34
C ALA A 114 -2.13 -6.70 -19.22
N LYS A 115 -2.27 -5.94 -20.32
CA LYS A 115 -3.35 -6.12 -21.31
C LYS A 115 -3.19 -7.41 -22.12
N GLU A 116 -1.96 -7.88 -22.28
CA GLU A 116 -1.59 -9.09 -23.02
C GLU A 116 -1.69 -10.38 -22.18
N ARG A 117 -1.89 -10.24 -20.84
CA ARG A 117 -1.86 -11.35 -19.87
C ARG A 117 -3.22 -11.77 -19.30
N ASP A 118 -4.32 -11.13 -19.69
CA ASP A 118 -5.69 -11.45 -19.20
C ASP A 118 -5.75 -11.66 -17.67
N GLU A 119 -4.89 -10.94 -16.93
CA GLU A 119 -4.94 -10.92 -15.48
C GLU A 119 -5.77 -9.70 -15.07
N PRO A 120 -6.84 -9.89 -14.29
CA PRO A 120 -7.55 -8.79 -13.68
C PRO A 120 -6.58 -8.10 -12.73
N LEU A 121 -6.06 -6.96 -13.16
CA LEU A 121 -5.41 -5.99 -12.30
C LEU A 121 -6.41 -5.59 -11.19
N VAL A 122 -6.34 -6.28 -10.06
CA VAL A 122 -6.98 -5.92 -8.78
C VAL A 122 -6.68 -4.45 -8.45
N PRO A 123 -7.50 -3.76 -7.64
CA PRO A 123 -8.92 -3.45 -7.71
C PRO A 123 -9.02 -1.95 -8.06
N GLY A 124 -8.96 -1.64 -9.35
CA GLY A 124 -8.54 -0.31 -9.82
C GLY A 124 -9.65 0.62 -10.30
N THR A 125 -10.92 0.49 -9.92
CA THR A 125 -11.98 1.32 -10.54
C THR A 125 -11.83 2.83 -10.29
N ARG A 126 -11.16 3.25 -9.20
CA ARG A 126 -10.84 4.67 -8.94
C ARG A 126 -9.47 5.11 -9.50
N LEU A 127 -8.46 4.23 -9.45
CA LEU A 127 -7.14 4.48 -10.02
C LEU A 127 -7.18 4.51 -11.55
N LEU A 128 -7.97 3.64 -12.20
CA LEU A 128 -8.20 3.69 -13.65
C LEU A 128 -8.98 4.94 -14.06
N HIS A 129 -9.90 5.44 -13.24
CA HIS A 129 -10.54 6.73 -13.51
C HIS A 129 -9.52 7.88 -13.41
N PHE A 130 -8.72 7.91 -12.36
CA PHE A 130 -7.67 8.93 -12.17
C PHE A 130 -6.60 8.85 -13.28
N VAL A 131 -6.11 7.65 -13.61
CA VAL A 131 -5.15 7.41 -14.70
C VAL A 131 -5.75 7.77 -16.06
N ARG A 132 -7.03 7.47 -16.34
CA ARG A 132 -7.69 7.91 -17.58
C ARG A 132 -7.80 9.44 -17.67
N VAL A 133 -8.07 10.12 -16.56
CA VAL A 133 -8.11 11.60 -16.51
C VAL A 133 -6.72 12.18 -16.76
N VAL A 134 -5.68 11.63 -16.12
CA VAL A 134 -4.29 12.04 -16.35
C VAL A 134 -3.88 11.79 -17.80
N LEU A 135 -4.17 10.61 -18.37
CA LEU A 135 -3.85 10.29 -19.76
C LEU A 135 -4.57 11.21 -20.75
N ARG A 136 -5.84 11.54 -20.50
CA ARG A 136 -6.60 12.50 -21.32
C ARG A 136 -5.93 13.88 -21.31
N HIS A 137 -5.51 14.36 -20.14
CA HIS A 137 -4.76 15.62 -20.05
C HIS A 137 -3.39 15.56 -20.74
N GLN A 138 -2.71 14.41 -20.72
CA GLN A 138 -1.44 14.24 -21.45
C GLN A 138 -1.64 14.25 -22.97
N GLU A 139 -2.74 13.70 -23.49
CA GLU A 139 -3.11 13.83 -24.90
C GLU A 139 -3.42 15.28 -25.27
N GLU A 140 -4.17 16.01 -24.44
CA GLU A 140 -4.44 17.44 -24.65
C GLU A 140 -3.16 18.28 -24.68
N LEU A 141 -2.21 18.02 -23.77
CA LEU A 141 -0.92 18.70 -23.75
C LEU A 141 -0.04 18.35 -24.96
N ARG A 142 -0.09 17.10 -25.43
CA ARG A 142 0.62 16.65 -26.64
C ARG A 142 0.03 17.23 -27.92
N GLU A 143 -1.30 17.43 -27.98
CA GLU A 143 -1.95 18.14 -29.09
C GLU A 143 -1.64 19.65 -29.09
N LEU A 144 -1.45 20.26 -27.91
CA LEU A 144 -1.03 21.64 -27.78
C LEU A 144 0.44 21.86 -28.19
N ASP A 145 1.32 20.91 -27.87
CA ASP A 145 2.74 20.93 -28.30
C ASP A 145 2.90 20.63 -29.81
N ALA A 146 1.96 19.87 -30.40
CA ALA A 146 1.91 19.56 -31.83
C ALA A 146 1.28 20.65 -32.70
N ARG A 147 0.68 21.70 -32.11
CA ARG A 147 0.32 22.91 -32.86
C ARG A 147 1.56 23.81 -32.89
N PRO A 148 2.24 23.98 -34.03
CA PRO A 148 3.22 25.06 -34.14
C PRO A 148 2.48 26.37 -33.86
N LEU A 149 2.95 27.11 -32.86
CA LEU A 149 2.51 28.48 -32.59
C LEU A 149 2.58 29.25 -33.92
N LEU A 150 1.42 29.71 -34.39
CA LEU A 150 1.34 30.73 -35.45
C LEU A 150 2.17 31.96 -35.06
#